data_AF-A0A5D2PWB7-F1
#
_entry.id   AF-A0A5D2PWB7-F1
#
_cell.length_a   1.000
_cell.length_b   1.000
_cell.length_c   1.000
_cell.angle_alpha   90.00
_cell.angle_beta   90.00
_cell.angle_gamma   90.00
#
_symmetry.space_group_name_H-M   'P 1'
#
loop_
_entity.id
_entity.type
_entity.pdbx_description
1 polymer ?
#
loop_
_entity_poly.entity_id
_entity_poly.type
_entity_poly.pdbx_seq_one_letter_code
_entity_poly.pdbx_strand_id
1 'polypeptide(L)'
;MKHVLKLFSLLVVISALWIGLLQASIIPRSHTWLLPIYFIVSLGCYGLLMVGVGLMRFPTCPREALLLQKDIAEAKDFLKQKGVDVGSD
;
A
#
# COMPACT_ATOMS: atom_id res chain seq x y z
N MET A 1 -27.30 4.83 1.66
CA MET A 1 -27.83 3.49 1.33
C MET A 1 -27.02 2.76 0.25
N LYS A 2 -26.71 3.38 -0.90
CA LYS A 2 -25.98 2.71 -2.01
C LYS A 2 -24.59 2.17 -1.63
N HIS A 3 -23.83 2.88 -0.80
CA HIS A 3 -22.50 2.42 -0.32
C HIS A 3 -22.58 1.21 0.62
N VAL A 4 -23.62 1.14 1.46
CA VAL A 4 -23.82 0.04 2.41
C VAL A 4 -24.15 -1.25 1.65
N LEU A 5 -25.03 -1.18 0.65
CA LEU A 5 -25.32 -2.31 -0.24
C LEU A 5 -24.10 -2.78 -1.03
N LYS A 6 -23.23 -1.85 -1.45
CA LYS A 6 -21.98 -2.16 -2.14
C LYS A 6 -21.00 -2.90 -1.22
N LEU A 7 -20.94 -2.52 0.05
CA LEU A 7 -20.14 -3.20 1.07
C LEU A 7 -20.67 -4.61 1.37
N PHE A 8 -21.99 -4.77 1.50
CA PHE A 8 -22.60 -6.09 1.69
C PHE A 8 -22.39 -6.99 0.48
N SER A 9 -22.53 -6.47 -0.73
CA SER A 9 -22.25 -7.22 -1.96
C SER A 9 -20.79 -7.68 -2.02
N LEU A 10 -19.84 -6.81 -1.64
CA LEU A 10 -18.43 -7.17 -1.56
C LEU A 10 -18.19 -8.29 -0.52
N LEU A 11 -18.82 -8.17 0.65
CA LEU A 11 -18.74 -9.18 1.72
C LEU A 11 -19.26 -10.54 1.25
N VAL A 12 -20.37 -10.54 0.50
CA VAL A 12 -20.98 -11.75 -0.07
C VAL A 12 -20.11 -12.38 -1.15
N VAL A 13 -19.48 -11.57 -2.01
CA VAL A 13 -18.56 -12.07 -3.03
C VAL A 13 -17.31 -12.69 -2.37
N ILE A 14 -16.78 -12.04 -1.34
CA ILE A 14 -15.63 -12.56 -0.58
C ILE A 14 -16.00 -13.87 0.13
N SER A 15 -17.16 -13.95 0.78
CA SER A 15 -17.58 -15.17 1.47
C SER A 15 -17.88 -16.31 0.49
N ALA A 16 -18.52 -16.02 -0.65
CA ALA A 16 -18.76 -17.00 -1.70
C ALA A 16 -17.45 -17.50 -2.33
N LEU A 17 -16.46 -16.61 -2.52
CA LEU A 17 -15.13 -16.99 -3.00
C LEU A 17 -14.42 -17.91 -2.00
N TRP A 18 -14.49 -17.61 -0.70
CA TRP A 18 -13.98 -18.45 0.38
C TRP A 18 -14.64 -19.83 0.41
N ILE A 19 -15.97 -19.89 0.30
CA ILE A 19 -16.75 -21.14 0.30
C ILE A 19 -16.46 -21.96 -0.97
N GLY A 20 -16.35 -21.31 -2.13
CA GLY A 20 -15.99 -21.94 -3.39
C GLY A 20 -14.57 -22.52 -3.37
N LEU A 21 -13.62 -21.81 -2.77
CA LEU A 21 -12.26 -22.30 -2.58
C LEU A 21 -12.22 -23.50 -1.61
N LEU A 22 -13.06 -23.48 -0.58
CA LEU A 22 -13.24 -24.57 0.37
C LEU A 22 -13.87 -25.82 -0.28
N GLN A 23 -14.81 -25.65 -1.21
CA GLN A 23 -15.40 -26.75 -1.99
C GLN A 23 -14.45 -27.29 -3.06
N ALA A 24 -13.69 -26.41 -3.74
CA ALA A 24 -12.73 -26.80 -4.77
C ALA A 24 -11.55 -27.60 -4.20
N SER A 25 -11.20 -27.36 -2.94
CA SER A 25 -10.27 -28.19 -2.18
C SER A 25 -10.96 -29.48 -1.72
N ILE A 26 -10.90 -30.53 -2.54
CA ILE A 26 -11.22 -31.93 -2.23
C ILE A 26 -10.21 -32.49 -1.20
N ILE A 27 -10.04 -31.79 -0.08
CA ILE A 27 -9.00 -32.03 0.93
C ILE A 27 -9.62 -32.84 2.07
N PRO A 28 -8.96 -33.93 2.52
CA PRO A 28 -9.47 -34.76 3.61
C PRO A 28 -9.77 -33.90 4.84
N ARG A 29 -10.91 -34.19 5.50
CA ARG A 29 -11.48 -33.43 6.63
C ARG A 29 -10.53 -33.18 7.82
N SER A 30 -9.38 -33.83 7.85
CA SER A 30 -8.33 -33.63 8.86
C SER A 30 -7.52 -32.34 8.67
N HIS A 31 -7.42 -31.80 7.45
CA HIS A 31 -6.55 -30.64 7.15
C HIS A 31 -7.32 -29.36 6.79
N THR A 32 -8.66 -29.41 6.78
CA THR A 32 -9.53 -28.24 6.52
C THR A 32 -9.31 -27.10 7.51
N TRP A 33 -8.78 -27.37 8.71
CA TRP A 33 -8.48 -26.33 9.69
C TRP A 33 -7.21 -25.52 9.38
N LEU A 34 -6.24 -26.09 8.65
CA LEU A 34 -5.02 -25.38 8.25
C LEU A 34 -5.21 -24.46 7.05
N LEU A 35 -6.21 -24.73 6.21
CA LEU A 35 -6.49 -23.99 4.98
C LEU A 35 -6.69 -22.47 5.19
N PRO A 36 -7.48 -22.00 6.17
CA PRO A 36 -7.58 -20.57 6.46
C PRO A 36 -6.25 -19.95 6.90
N ILE A 37 -5.42 -20.70 7.62
CA ILE A 37 -4.10 -20.23 8.07
C ILE A 37 -3.17 -20.05 6.86
N TYR A 38 -3.11 -21.03 5.95
CA TYR A 38 -2.33 -20.91 4.72
C TYR A 38 -2.80 -19.75 3.84
N PHE A 39 -4.10 -19.50 3.77
CA PHE A 39 -4.65 -18.36 3.03
C PHE A 39 -4.23 -17.02 3.65
N ILE A 40 -4.29 -16.88 4.98
CA ILE A 40 -3.81 -15.68 5.69
C ILE A 40 -2.31 -15.47 5.44
N VAL A 41 -1.50 -16.53 5.54
CA VAL A 41 -0.05 -16.46 5.30
C VAL A 41 0.25 -16.06 3.85
N SER A 42 -0.45 -16.65 2.87
CA SER A 42 -0.30 -16.31 1.46
C SER A 42 -0.71 -14.87 1.17
N LEU A 43 -1.80 -14.38 1.76
CA LEU A 43 -2.22 -12.98 1.64
C LEU A 43 -1.21 -12.03 2.29
N GLY A 44 -0.67 -12.39 3.45
CA GLY A 44 0.39 -11.64 4.10
C GLY A 44 1.65 -11.53 3.23
N CYS A 45 2.07 -12.63 2.62
CA CYS A 45 3.20 -12.66 1.68
C CYS A 45 2.93 -11.80 0.43
N TYR A 46 1.73 -11.87 -0.14
CA TYR A 46 1.32 -11.01 -1.25
C TYR A 46 1.35 -9.51 -0.88
N GLY A 47 0.86 -9.16 0.31
CA GLY A 47 0.89 -7.79 0.82
C GLY A 47 2.31 -7.26 0.98
N LEU A 48 3.21 -8.06 1.58
CA LEU A 48 4.63 -7.75 1.72
C LEU A 48 5.30 -7.54 0.35
N LEU A 49 5.00 -8.40 -0.63
CA LEU A 49 5.51 -8.25 -1.99
C LEU A 49 5.02 -6.96 -2.66
N MET A 50 3.73 -6.65 -2.55
CA MET A 50 3.16 -5.41 -3.09
C MET A 50 3.79 -4.16 -2.47
N VAL A 51 3.99 -4.17 -1.15
CA VAL A 51 4.70 -3.08 -0.45
C VAL A 51 6.16 -3.01 -0.91
N GLY A 52 6.86 -4.14 -1.01
CA GLY A 52 8.24 -4.19 -1.49
C GLY A 52 8.40 -3.67 -2.92
N VAL A 53 7.51 -4.06 -3.84
CA VAL A 53 7.47 -3.54 -5.21
C VAL A 53 7.14 -2.05 -5.21
N GLY A 54 6.22 -1.59 -4.37
CA GLY A 54 5.92 -0.17 -4.19
C GLY A 54 7.14 0.63 -3.72
N LEU A 55 7.94 0.06 -2.82
CA LEU A 55 9.19 0.67 -2.38
C LEU A 55 10.24 0.72 -3.50
N MET A 56 10.44 -0.39 -4.22
CA MET A 56 11.39 -0.46 -5.33
C MET A 56 10.99 0.45 -6.50
N ARG A 57 9.69 0.63 -6.69
CA ARG A 57 9.11 1.45 -7.76
C ARG A 57 8.68 2.82 -7.24
N PHE A 58 9.18 3.27 -6.08
CA PHE A 58 9.04 4.67 -5.70
C PHE A 58 9.52 5.49 -6.91
N PRO A 59 8.66 6.36 -7.48
CA PRO A 59 9.08 7.22 -8.56
C PRO A 59 10.09 8.18 -7.95
N THR A 60 11.36 7.81 -8.02
CA THR A 60 12.44 8.76 -7.83
C THR A 60 12.26 9.73 -8.97
N CYS A 61 11.73 10.92 -8.67
CA CYS A 61 11.62 12.01 -9.61
C CYS A 61 12.88 12.87 -9.47
N PRO A 62 14.03 12.47 -10.06
CA PRO A 62 15.30 13.18 -9.86
C PRO A 62 15.20 14.64 -10.31
N ARG A 63 14.38 14.91 -11.32
CA ARG A 63 14.15 16.25 -11.85
C ARG A 63 13.36 17.13 -10.89
N GLU A 64 12.33 16.58 -10.24
CA GLU A 64 11.49 17.33 -9.29
C GLU A 64 12.26 17.58 -7.99
N ALA A 65 13.06 16.62 -7.53
CA ALA A 65 13.97 16.82 -6.39
C ALA A 65 14.99 17.94 -6.67
N LEU A 66 15.53 18.01 -7.89
CA LEU A 66 16.48 19.05 -8.28
C LEU A 66 15.83 20.44 -8.41
N LEU A 67 14.60 20.50 -8.94
CA LEU A 67 13.82 21.76 -8.97
C LEU A 67 13.47 22.23 -7.55
N LEU A 68 13.03 21.32 -6.69
CA LEU A 68 12.72 21.64 -5.29
C LEU A 68 13.94 22.18 -4.53
N GLN A 69 15.12 21.59 -4.74
CA GLN A 69 16.36 22.08 -4.15
C GLN A 69 16.70 23.49 -4.63
N LYS A 70 16.46 23.81 -5.91
CA LYS A 70 16.65 25.16 -6.44
C LYS A 70 15.68 26.15 -5.80
N ASP A 71 14.40 25.78 -5.66
CA ASP A 71 13.39 26.63 -5.03
C ASP A 71 13.70 26.90 -3.55
N ILE A 72 14.23 25.89 -2.83
CA ILE A 72 14.69 26.04 -1.44
C ILE A 72 15.85 27.02 -1.36
N ALA A 73 16.84 26.93 -2.26
CA ALA A 73 17.98 27.85 -2.29
C ALA A 73 17.53 29.30 -2.56
N GLU A 74 16.64 29.51 -3.53
CA GLU A 74 16.09 30.83 -3.85
C GLU A 74 15.29 31.42 -2.68
N ALA A 75 14.47 30.59 -2.01
CA ALA A 75 13.73 31.01 -0.82
C ALA A 75 14.65 31.38 0.34
N LYS A 76 15.75 30.63 0.54
CA LYS A 76 16.77 30.91 1.56
C LYS A 76 17.45 32.25 1.30
N ASP A 77 17.83 32.52 0.05
CA ASP A 77 18.44 33.78 -0.36
C ASP A 77 17.47 34.97 -0.18
N PHE A 78 16.20 34.79 -0.54
CA PHE A 78 15.17 35.82 -0.35
C PHE A 78 14.94 36.16 1.13
N LEU A 79 14.91 35.16 2.00
CA LEU A 79 14.77 35.35 3.44
C LEU A 79 16.00 36.02 4.06
N LYS A 80 17.20 35.66 3.58
CA LYS A 80 18.46 36.30 4.00
C LYS A 80 18.50 37.78 3.60
N GLN A 81 18.02 38.13 2.41
CA GLN A 81 17.87 39.53 1.99
C GLN A 81 16.89 40.31 2.88
N LYS A 82 15.90 39.63 3.47
CA LYS A 82 14.97 40.22 4.45
C LYS A 82 15.48 40.18 5.89
N GLY A 83 16.72 39.74 6.13
CA GLY A 83 17.35 39.70 7.45
C GLY A 83 16.91 38.54 8.34
N VAL A 84 16.28 37.51 7.76
CA VAL A 84 15.87 36.30 8.49
C VAL A 84 16.94 35.23 8.29
N ASP A 85 17.63 34.84 9.36
CA ASP A 85 18.62 33.76 9.34
C ASP A 85 17.91 32.40 9.39
N VAL A 86 17.80 31.77 8.23
CA VAL A 86 17.42 30.37 8.06
C VAL A 86 18.74 29.59 7.97
N GLY A 87 19.13 28.97 9.08
CA GLY A 87 20.45 28.37 9.33
C GLY A 87 21.20 27.83 8.10
N SER A 88 22.49 28.10 8.06
CA SER A 88 23.40 27.54 7.06
C SER A 88 23.54 26.02 7.26
N ASP A 89 23.70 25.29 6.15
CA ASP A 89 23.80 23.82 6.04
C ASP A 89 24.33 23.08 7.28
#